data_AF-A0AAN0JXU8-F1
#
_entry.id   AF-A0AAN0JXU8-F1
#
_cell.length_a   1.000
_cell.length_b   1.000
_cell.length_c   1.000
_cell.angle_alpha   90.00
_cell.angle_beta   90.00
_cell.angle_gamma   90.00
#
_symmetry.space_group_name_H-M   'P 1'
#
loop_
_entity.id
_entity.type
_entity.pdbx_description
1 polymer ?
#
loop_
_entity_poly.entity_id
_entity_poly.type
_entity_poly.pdbx_seq_one_letter_code
_entity_poly.pdbx_strand_id
1 'polypeptide(L)'
;MESIVAEGTPVKEFKKQIIEEAKVQGIDCVLELEKMRLRFKDGVSPGRVYYLDHQFINTSREMYVEPLKGPEKKKDVTQTQVYVIKWRPSQCSVDPIEEIILDNTYGPKHVIEKVLFIIRNMCKYHIIIVFTAFGVKWSSC
;
A
#
# COMPACT_ATOMS: atom_id res chain seq x y z
N MET A 1 1.56 20.04 -5.31
CA MET A 1 0.44 20.60 -4.52
C MET A 1 0.69 20.21 -3.08
N GLU A 2 0.68 21.20 -2.19
CA GLU A 2 0.81 21.01 -0.74
C GLU A 2 -0.47 21.53 -0.09
N SER A 3 -1.08 20.74 0.79
CA SER A 3 -2.34 21.08 1.46
C SER A 3 -2.14 20.93 2.97
N ILE A 4 -2.62 21.92 3.73
CA ILE A 4 -2.49 21.98 5.20
C ILE A 4 -3.81 21.51 5.81
N VAL A 5 -3.74 20.60 6.77
CA VAL A 5 -4.91 20.03 7.45
C VAL A 5 -4.76 20.14 8.95
N ALA A 6 -5.87 20.39 9.64
CA ALA A 6 -5.91 20.41 11.09
C ALA A 6 -5.78 18.99 11.66
N GLU A 7 -5.02 18.85 12.75
CA GLU A 7 -4.99 17.63 13.53
C GLU A 7 -6.39 17.25 14.00
N GLY A 8 -6.73 15.96 13.97
CA GLY A 8 -8.06 15.49 14.35
C GLY A 8 -9.10 15.58 13.23
N THR A 9 -8.74 16.02 12.01
CA THR A 9 -9.64 15.94 10.85
C THR A 9 -9.85 14.48 10.43
N PRO A 10 -11.08 14.01 10.19
CA PRO A 10 -11.31 12.68 9.62
C PRO A 10 -10.64 12.51 8.26
N VAL A 11 -9.98 11.37 8.04
CA VAL A 11 -9.26 11.06 6.79
C VAL A 11 -10.17 11.17 5.57
N LYS A 12 -11.41 10.69 5.68
CA LYS A 12 -12.40 10.78 4.61
C LYS A 12 -12.72 12.22 4.22
N GLU A 13 -12.80 13.14 5.20
CA GLU A 13 -13.05 14.55 4.93
C GLU A 13 -11.83 15.21 4.28
N PHE A 14 -10.63 14.90 4.79
CA PHE A 14 -9.40 15.42 4.20
C PHE A 14 -9.22 14.96 2.74
N LYS A 15 -9.53 13.71 2.41
CA LYS A 15 -9.51 13.24 1.01
C LYS A 15 -10.45 14.05 0.12
N LYS A 16 -11.65 14.39 0.60
CA LYS A 16 -12.59 15.25 -0.17
C LYS A 16 -12.00 16.64 -0.40
N GLN A 17 -11.37 17.24 0.61
CA GLN A 17 -10.71 18.54 0.48
C GLN A 17 -9.63 18.50 -0.60
N ILE A 18 -8.79 17.46 -0.62
CA ILE A 18 -7.75 17.28 -1.65
C ILE A 18 -8.35 17.19 -3.05
N ILE A 19 -9.46 16.43 -3.21
CA ILE A 19 -10.13 16.29 -4.51
C ILE A 19 -10.65 17.65 -5.00
N GLU A 20 -11.31 18.42 -4.13
CA GLU A 20 -11.84 19.74 -4.51
C GLU A 20 -10.71 20.74 -4.80
N GLU A 21 -9.65 20.75 -4.00
CA GLU A 21 -8.52 21.65 -4.19
C GLU A 21 -7.73 21.30 -5.47
N ALA A 22 -7.59 20.01 -5.81
CA ALA A 22 -7.00 19.57 -7.08
C ALA A 22 -7.82 20.02 -8.30
N LYS A 23 -9.16 19.99 -8.21
CA LYS A 23 -10.06 20.52 -9.25
C LYS A 23 -9.89 22.03 -9.42
N VAL A 24 -9.83 22.79 -8.33
CA VAL A 24 -9.64 24.25 -8.36
C VAL A 24 -8.29 24.62 -9.00
N GLN A 25 -7.25 23.83 -8.73
CA GLN A 25 -5.92 24.02 -9.32
C GLN A 25 -5.83 23.54 -10.78
N GLY A 26 -6.89 22.95 -11.34
CA GLY A 26 -6.91 22.44 -12.71
C GLY A 26 -5.98 21.24 -12.92
N ILE A 27 -5.69 20.47 -11.86
CA ILE A 27 -4.88 19.25 -11.99
C ILE A 27 -5.75 18.18 -12.62
N ASP A 28 -5.37 17.72 -13.81
CA ASP A 28 -6.05 16.62 -14.51
C ASP A 28 -5.66 15.26 -13.89
N CYS A 29 -6.09 15.04 -12.66
CA CYS A 29 -5.97 13.77 -11.97
C CYS A 29 -7.35 13.21 -11.64
N VAL A 30 -7.63 11.99 -12.10
CA VAL A 30 -8.86 11.26 -11.77
C VAL A 30 -8.74 10.74 -10.34
N LEU A 31 -8.92 11.63 -9.36
CA LEU A 31 -8.94 11.28 -7.95
C LEU A 31 -10.38 10.92 -7.55
N GLU A 32 -10.61 9.62 -7.37
CA GLU A 32 -11.83 9.10 -6.77
C GLU A 32 -11.57 8.78 -5.29
N LEU A 33 -12.53 9.13 -4.43
CA LEU A 33 -12.40 8.97 -2.97
C LEU A 33 -11.99 7.54 -2.55
N GLU A 34 -12.57 6.53 -3.20
CA GLU A 34 -12.35 5.11 -2.90
C GLU A 34 -11.04 4.55 -3.46
N LYS A 35 -10.48 5.21 -4.48
CA LYS A 35 -9.23 4.85 -5.15
C LYS A 35 -8.06 5.72 -4.69
N MET A 36 -8.20 6.39 -3.55
CA MET A 36 -7.21 7.30 -3.01
C MET A 36 -6.72 6.78 -1.67
N ARG A 37 -5.40 6.66 -1.50
CA ARG A 37 -4.75 6.22 -0.26
C ARG A 37 -3.80 7.29 0.24
N LEU A 38 -3.80 7.53 1.56
CA LEU A 38 -2.84 8.42 2.21
C LEU A 38 -1.73 7.61 2.87
N ARG A 39 -0.48 8.01 2.63
CA ARG A 39 0.71 7.38 3.23
C ARG A 39 1.61 8.40 3.86
N PHE A 40 2.31 7.99 4.92
CA PHE A 40 3.46 8.75 5.36
C PHE A 40 4.61 8.62 4.38
N LYS A 41 5.32 9.72 4.23
CA LYS A 41 6.62 9.74 3.60
C LYS A 41 7.64 9.21 4.60
N ASP A 42 8.03 7.95 4.44
CA ASP A 42 8.99 7.26 5.33
C ASP A 42 10.22 6.81 4.52
N GLY A 43 11.01 7.80 4.08
CA GLY A 43 12.21 7.57 3.28
C GLY A 43 11.95 6.78 1.99
N VAL A 44 12.65 5.66 1.82
CA VAL A 44 12.69 4.85 0.57
C VAL A 44 11.66 3.71 0.57
N SER A 45 11.09 3.37 1.73
CA SER A 45 10.07 2.33 1.81
C SER A 45 8.69 2.95 1.58
N PRO A 46 7.77 2.28 0.85
CA PRO A 46 6.38 2.67 0.85
C PRO A 46 5.88 2.57 2.30
N GLY A 47 5.85 3.72 2.99
CA GLY A 47 5.50 3.83 4.39
C GLY A 47 4.19 3.12 4.70
N ARG A 48 4.04 2.61 5.93
CA ARG A 48 2.85 1.88 6.34
C ARG A 48 1.59 2.73 6.06
N VAL A 49 0.52 2.08 5.59
CA VAL A 49 -0.79 2.72 5.47
C VAL A 49 -1.36 2.88 6.88
N TYR A 50 -1.28 4.09 7.42
CA TYR A 50 -1.83 4.41 8.74
C TYR A 50 -3.28 4.88 8.66
N TYR A 51 -3.65 5.61 7.60
CA TYR A 51 -4.93 6.31 7.54
C TYR A 51 -5.97 5.59 6.69
N LEU A 52 -6.89 4.93 7.38
CA LEU A 52 -8.15 4.47 6.80
C LEU A 52 -9.20 5.56 6.94
N ASP A 53 -10.27 5.49 6.14
CA ASP A 53 -11.30 6.54 6.07
C ASP A 53 -11.94 6.90 7.42
N HIS A 54 -12.00 5.95 8.35
CA HIS A 54 -12.60 6.10 9.68
C HIS A 54 -11.63 6.65 10.74
N GLN A 55 -10.36 6.88 10.40
CA GLN A 55 -9.37 7.41 11.33
C GLN A 55 -9.25 8.92 11.23
N PHE A 56 -8.58 9.50 12.23
CA PHE A 56 -8.29 10.92 12.29
C PHE A 56 -6.84 11.19 11.91
N ILE A 57 -6.62 12.30 11.19
CA ILE A 57 -5.29 12.76 10.80
C ILE A 57 -4.48 13.13 12.02
N ASN A 58 -3.22 12.69 12.03
CA ASN A 58 -2.20 13.13 12.97
C ASN A 58 -1.11 13.85 12.16
N THR A 59 -0.84 15.10 12.51
CA THR A 59 0.03 16.03 11.77
C THR A 59 1.52 15.84 12.05
N SER A 60 1.90 14.79 12.79
CA SER A 60 3.29 14.54 13.19
C SER A 60 4.26 14.25 12.03
N ARG A 61 3.76 13.95 10.81
CA ARG A 61 4.61 13.60 9.66
C ARG A 61 3.98 14.02 8.33
N GLU A 62 4.84 14.28 7.36
CA GLU A 62 4.44 14.53 5.97
C GLU A 62 3.74 13.32 5.35
N MET A 63 2.69 13.59 4.56
CA MET A 63 1.91 12.59 3.87
C MET A 63 1.87 12.85 2.37
N TYR A 64 1.67 11.79 1.60
CA TYR A 64 1.39 11.89 0.17
C TYR A 64 0.18 11.05 -0.22
N VAL A 65 -0.40 11.42 -1.35
CA VAL A 65 -1.53 10.74 -1.97
C VAL A 65 -1.00 9.68 -2.93
N GLU A 66 -1.36 8.42 -2.72
CA GLU A 66 -1.16 7.33 -3.67
C GLU A 66 -2.50 7.02 -4.39
N PRO A 67 -2.59 7.26 -5.71
CA PRO A 67 -3.71 6.79 -6.52
C PRO A 67 -3.68 5.27 -6.67
N LEU A 68 -4.82 4.62 -6.52
CA LEU A 68 -4.99 3.17 -6.64
C LEU A 68 -5.67 2.80 -7.95
N LYS A 69 -5.32 1.63 -8.50
CA LYS A 69 -5.98 1.06 -9.68
C LYS A 69 -7.41 0.58 -9.40
N GLY A 70 -7.77 0.44 -8.13
CA GLY A 70 -9.07 -0.04 -7.66
C GLY A 70 -9.31 0.41 -6.21
N PRO A 71 -10.40 -0.05 -5.58
CA PRO A 71 -10.72 0.34 -4.21
C PRO A 71 -9.66 -0.14 -3.22
N GLU A 72 -9.52 0.61 -2.12
CA GLU A 72 -8.64 0.25 -1.01
C GLU A 72 -8.95 -1.16 -0.48
N LYS A 73 -7.96 -2.05 -0.52
CA LYS A 73 -8.09 -3.43 -0.04
C LYS A 73 -7.87 -3.54 1.47
N LYS A 74 -7.07 -2.65 2.06
CA LYS A 74 -6.77 -2.66 3.49
C LYS A 74 -7.94 -2.08 4.28
N LYS A 75 -8.46 -2.84 5.23
CA LYS A 75 -9.63 -2.47 6.06
C LYS A 75 -9.29 -2.19 7.52
N ASP A 76 -8.13 -2.64 7.99
CA ASP A 76 -7.69 -2.48 9.38
C ASP A 76 -6.19 -2.15 9.44
N VAL A 77 -5.79 -1.28 10.37
CA VAL A 77 -4.38 -0.87 10.58
C VAL A 77 -3.46 -2.03 10.91
N THR A 78 -3.97 -3.04 11.59
CA THR A 78 -3.24 -4.26 11.99
C THR A 78 -2.88 -5.14 10.80
N GLN A 79 -3.65 -5.06 9.70
CA GLN A 79 -3.37 -5.84 8.50
C GLN A 79 -2.03 -5.47 7.89
N THR A 80 -1.30 -6.51 7.47
CA THR A 80 -0.01 -6.39 6.80
C THR A 80 -0.23 -6.36 5.29
N GLN A 81 0.31 -5.33 4.65
CA GLN A 81 0.34 -5.21 3.20
C GLN A 81 1.64 -5.84 2.69
N VAL A 82 1.53 -6.70 1.69
CA VAL A 82 2.66 -7.39 1.06
C VAL A 82 2.61 -7.16 -0.43
N TYR A 83 3.74 -6.72 -0.98
CA TYR A 83 3.91 -6.57 -2.41
C TYR A 83 4.74 -7.74 -2.94
N VAL A 84 4.19 -8.41 -3.95
CA VAL A 84 4.77 -9.59 -4.54
C VAL A 84 5.09 -9.29 -6.00
N ILE A 85 6.33 -9.55 -6.40
CA ILE A 85 6.76 -9.49 -7.79
C ILE A 85 7.25 -10.87 -8.19
N LYS A 86 6.75 -11.39 -9.31
CA LYS A 86 7.23 -12.65 -9.88
C LYS A 86 8.29 -12.33 -10.92
N TRP A 87 9.48 -12.87 -10.74
CA TRP A 87 10.54 -12.83 -11.74
C TRP A 87 10.50 -14.13 -12.56
N ARG A 88 10.57 -13.98 -13.89
CA ARG A 88 10.72 -15.02 -14.90
C ARG A 88 12.16 -15.02 -15.42
N PRO A 89 13.07 -15.84 -14.84
CA PRO A 89 14.47 -15.82 -15.25
C PRO A 89 14.67 -16.16 -16.72
N SER A 90 13.90 -17.12 -17.24
CA SER A 90 13.95 -17.57 -18.64
C SER A 90 13.60 -16.48 -19.65
N GLN A 91 12.83 -15.45 -19.24
CA GLN A 91 12.40 -14.35 -20.09
C GLN A 91 13.10 -13.02 -19.74
N CYS A 92 13.98 -13.03 -18.72
CA CYS A 92 14.56 -11.82 -18.13
C CYS A 92 13.51 -10.72 -17.85
N SER A 93 12.32 -11.12 -17.39
CA SER A 93 11.17 -10.23 -17.21
C SER A 93 10.53 -10.39 -15.83
N VAL A 94 9.85 -9.34 -15.37
CA VAL A 94 9.09 -9.34 -14.11
C VAL A 94 7.62 -9.14 -14.41
N ASP A 95 6.77 -9.88 -13.72
CA ASP A 95 5.33 -9.68 -13.76
C ASP A 95 4.96 -8.36 -13.04
N PRO A 96 3.80 -7.77 -13.38
CA PRO A 96 3.27 -6.64 -12.62
C PRO A 96 3.20 -6.94 -11.12
N ILE A 97 3.45 -5.92 -10.29
CA ILE A 97 3.40 -6.04 -8.83
C ILE A 97 1.98 -6.42 -8.40
N GLU A 98 1.87 -7.49 -7.62
CA GLU A 98 0.63 -7.93 -6.98
C GLU A 98 0.61 -7.49 -5.51
N GLU A 99 -0.45 -6.81 -5.10
CA GLU A 99 -0.66 -6.40 -3.70
C GLU A 99 -1.59 -7.40 -2.99
N ILE A 100 -1.10 -7.94 -1.86
CA ILE A 100 -1.78 -8.90 -1.01
C ILE A 100 -1.95 -8.31 0.39
N ILE A 101 -3.16 -8.41 0.95
CA ILE A 101 -3.46 -8.02 2.33
C ILE A 101 -3.53 -9.27 3.20
N LEU A 102 -2.77 -9.27 4.29
CA LEU A 102 -2.69 -10.35 5.24
C LEU A 102 -3.18 -9.89 6.61
N ASP A 103 -4.12 -10.62 7.19
CA ASP A 103 -4.52 -10.41 8.58
C ASP A 103 -3.37 -10.79 9.51
N ASN A 104 -2.95 -9.85 10.35
CA ASN A 104 -1.80 -9.99 11.24
C ASN A 104 -2.19 -10.58 12.60
N THR A 105 -3.17 -11.48 12.62
CA THR A 105 -3.75 -12.01 13.86
C THR A 105 -2.74 -12.81 14.70
N TYR A 106 -1.63 -13.27 14.10
CA TYR A 106 -0.70 -14.20 14.74
C TYR A 106 0.80 -13.87 14.59
N GLY A 107 1.15 -12.64 14.20
CA GLY A 107 2.54 -12.15 14.18
C GLY A 107 3.39 -12.55 12.96
N PRO A 108 4.68 -12.15 12.93
CA PRO A 108 5.52 -12.17 11.73
C PRO A 108 5.81 -13.56 11.16
N LYS A 109 5.80 -14.62 11.99
CA LYS A 109 5.97 -16.00 11.52
C LYS A 109 4.81 -16.46 10.63
N HIS A 110 3.58 -16.12 11.01
CA HIS A 110 2.39 -16.44 10.21
C HIS A 110 2.34 -15.69 8.89
N VAL A 111 2.86 -14.46 8.85
CA VAL A 111 3.02 -13.71 7.60
C VAL A 111 3.95 -14.46 6.65
N ILE A 112 5.10 -14.93 7.14
CA ILE A 112 6.06 -15.70 6.34
C ILE A 112 5.43 -17.01 5.84
N GLU A 113 4.74 -17.76 6.69
CA GLU A 113 4.09 -19.01 6.29
C GLU A 113 3.00 -18.79 5.24
N LYS A 114 2.14 -17.77 5.40
CA LYS A 114 1.13 -17.43 4.39
C LYS A 114 1.77 -16.99 3.08
N VAL A 115 2.83 -16.19 3.13
CA VAL A 115 3.58 -15.79 1.94
C VAL A 115 4.19 -17.01 1.24
N LEU A 116 4.83 -17.92 1.99
CA LEU A 116 5.37 -19.16 1.45
C LEU A 116 4.29 -20.09 0.88
N PHE A 117 3.10 -20.13 1.50
CA PHE A 117 1.96 -20.89 0.99
C PHE A 117 1.46 -20.33 -0.35
N ILE A 118 1.38 -19.00 -0.48
CA ILE A 118 1.03 -18.33 -1.74
C ILE A 118 2.09 -18.64 -2.80
N ILE A 119 3.37 -18.54 -2.45
CA ILE A 119 4.51 -18.87 -3.33
C ILE A 119 4.42 -20.32 -3.81
N ARG A 120 4.16 -21.28 -2.90
CA ARG A 120 4.07 -22.71 -3.22
C ARG A 120 2.93 -23.04 -4.18
N ASN A 121 1.76 -22.44 -4.00
CA ASN A 121 0.63 -22.67 -4.90
C ASN A 121 0.78 -21.96 -6.27
N MET A 122 1.69 -20.98 -6.36
CA MET A 122 1.98 -20.26 -7.61
C MET A 122 3.07 -20.93 -8.45
N CYS A 123 3.85 -21.87 -7.90
CA CYS A 123 5.09 -22.31 -8.52
C CYS A 123 5.00 -23.64 -9.28
N LYS A 124 5.31 -23.56 -10.57
CA LYS A 124 6.19 -24.54 -11.22
C LYS A 124 7.57 -24.01 -11.60
N TYR A 125 7.82 -22.72 -11.88
CA TYR A 125 9.15 -22.23 -12.36
C TYR A 125 9.48 -20.72 -12.15
N HIS A 126 9.10 -20.10 -11.03
CA HIS A 126 9.28 -18.63 -10.84
C HIS A 126 10.05 -18.27 -9.56
N ILE A 127 10.85 -17.19 -9.60
CA ILE A 127 11.46 -16.57 -8.40
C ILE A 127 10.52 -15.50 -7.89
N ILE A 128 10.23 -15.47 -6.58
CA ILE A 128 9.30 -14.49 -6.00
C ILE A 128 10.05 -13.55 -5.07
N ILE A 129 9.93 -12.24 -5.34
CA ILE A 129 10.46 -11.17 -4.49
C ILE A 129 9.31 -10.62 -3.66
N VAL A 130 9.50 -10.62 -2.34
CA VAL A 130 8.50 -10.13 -1.39
C VAL A 130 9.04 -8.89 -0.71
N PHE A 131 8.34 -7.77 -0.90
CA PHE A 131 8.59 -6.54 -0.17
C PHE A 131 7.61 -6.46 0.99
N THR A 132 8.15 -6.47 2.21
CA THR A 132 7.38 -6.19 3.43
C THR A 132 7.93 -4.92 4.07
N ALA A 133 7.14 -4.29 4.94
CA ALA A 133 7.61 -3.20 5.79
C ALA A 133 8.78 -3.60 6.73
N PHE A 134 9.20 -4.88 6.74
CA PHE A 134 10.29 -5.44 7.54
C PHE A 134 11.53 -5.83 6.70
N GLY A 135 11.58 -5.50 5.41
CA GLY A 135 12.73 -5.73 4.53
C GLY A 135 12.46 -6.66 3.35
N VAL A 136 13.48 -6.81 2.48
CA VAL A 136 13.48 -7.67 1.29
C VAL A 136 13.90 -9.08 1.68
N LYS A 137 13.09 -10.09 1.35
CA LYS A 137 13.48 -11.51 1.47
C LYS A 137 13.44 -12.20 0.13
N TRP A 138 14.51 -12.94 -0.13
CA TRP A 138 14.69 -13.78 -1.31
C TRP A 138 14.18 -15.17 -1.00
N SER A 139 13.43 -15.76 -1.92
CA SER A 139 13.12 -17.19 -1.89
C SER A 139 13.18 -17.73 -3.30
N SER A 140 14.21 -18.55 -3.54
CA SER A 140 14.28 -19.44 -4.70
C SER A 140 13.53 -20.73 -4.36
N CYS A 141 12.63 -21.15 -5.24
CA CYS A 141 12.17 -22.54 -5.26
C CYS A 141 13.21 -23.42 -5.95
#